data_AF-A0A8J3QEV8-F1
#
_entry.id   AF-A0A8J3QEV8-F1
#
_cell.length_a   1.000
_cell.length_b   1.000
_cell.length_c   1.000
_cell.angle_alpha   90.00
_cell.angle_beta   90.00
_cell.angle_gamma   90.00
#
_symmetry.space_group_name_H-M   'P 1'
#
loop_
_entity.id
_entity.type
_entity.pdbx_description
1 polymer ?
#
loop_
_entity_poly.entity_id
_entity_poly.type
_entity_poly.pdbx_seq_one_letter_code
_entity_poly.pdbx_strand_id
1 'polypeptide(L)'
;MTGNQPVAVDLLIVEVTRAAMEAAAARLRTGLRQVDSQIQHGVWLGERSPSGELDAARRALREALRVHAYNSGNQIAMADHLASTIKIVLQHYRSTDELTRLDVQRMEALLEEALPQRPTAKHWVEQ
;
A
#
# COMPACT_ATOMS: atom_id res chain seq x y z
N MET A 1 -6.64 32.68 -2.92
CA MET A 1 -5.59 31.94 -2.19
C MET A 1 -6.30 30.84 -1.41
N THR A 2 -6.37 29.62 -1.96
CA THR A 2 -6.94 28.46 -1.27
C THR A 2 -5.96 28.02 -0.20
N GLY A 3 -6.32 28.29 1.06
CA GLY A 3 -5.56 27.83 2.21
C GLY A 3 -5.41 26.32 2.15
N ASN A 4 -4.17 25.85 2.21
CA ASN A 4 -3.82 24.44 2.36
C ASN A 4 -4.43 23.98 3.69
N GLN A 5 -5.62 23.38 3.66
CA GLN A 5 -6.15 22.71 4.84
C GLN A 5 -5.21 21.53 5.13
N PRO A 6 -4.70 21.40 6.37
CA PRO A 6 -3.92 20.23 6.75
C PRO A 6 -4.81 19.01 6.64
N VAL A 7 -4.57 18.18 5.63
CA VAL A 7 -5.22 16.88 5.49
C VAL A 7 -4.60 15.99 6.56
N ALA A 8 -5.35 15.76 7.65
CA ALA A 8 -5.01 14.72 8.61
C ALA A 8 -5.15 13.37 7.92
N VAL A 9 -4.03 12.78 7.53
CA VAL A 9 -4.01 11.45 6.89
C VAL A 9 -3.95 10.39 7.98
N ASP A 10 -4.95 9.52 8.02
CA ASP A 10 -4.89 8.33 8.86
C ASP A 10 -3.88 7.33 8.28
N LEU A 11 -2.67 7.35 8.83
CA LEU A 11 -1.57 6.48 8.41
C LEU A 11 -1.89 5.00 8.60
N LEU A 12 -2.79 4.63 9.53
CA LEU A 12 -3.22 3.25 9.72
C LEU A 12 -4.08 2.80 8.53
N ILE A 13 -5.03 3.63 8.08
CA ILE A 13 -5.86 3.31 6.91
C ILE A 13 -4.99 3.17 5.65
N VAL A 14 -3.99 4.04 5.49
CA VAL A 14 -3.05 3.98 4.36
C VAL A 14 -2.20 2.70 4.40
N GLU A 15 -1.70 2.30 5.57
CA GLU A 15 -0.95 1.04 5.76
C GLU A 15 -1.82 -0.20 5.51
N VAL A 16 -3.06 -0.21 6.00
CA VAL A 16 -4.03 -1.29 5.75
C VAL A 16 -4.33 -1.40 4.26
N THR A 17 -4.49 -0.28 3.56
CA THR A 17 -4.73 -0.24 2.11
C THR A 17 -3.54 -0.83 1.35
N ARG A 18 -2.30 -0.46 1.72
CA ARG A 18 -1.08 -1.04 1.15
C ARG A 18 -1.06 -2.56 1.33
N ALA A 19 -1.29 -3.05 2.55
CA ALA A 19 -1.28 -4.47 2.85
C ALA A 19 -2.37 -5.23 2.07
N ALA A 20 -3.56 -4.65 1.92
CA ALA A 20 -4.64 -5.23 1.13
C ALA A 20 -4.27 -5.34 -0.36
N MET A 21 -3.59 -4.33 -0.93
CA MET A 21 -3.08 -4.37 -2.31
C MET A 21 -2.06 -5.48 -2.51
N GLU A 22 -1.10 -5.63 -1.59
CA GLU A 22 -0.09 -6.69 -1.64
C GLU A 22 -0.73 -8.08 -1.54
N ALA A 23 -1.71 -8.25 -0.66
CA ALA A 23 -2.46 -9.49 -0.52
C ALA A 23 -3.25 -9.83 -1.80
N ALA A 24 -3.90 -8.84 -2.42
CA ALA A 24 -4.60 -9.03 -3.68
C ALA A 24 -3.64 -9.42 -4.81
N ALA A 25 -2.48 -8.75 -4.92
CA ALA A 25 -1.44 -9.09 -5.89
C ALA A 25 -0.91 -10.52 -5.68
N ALA A 26 -0.69 -10.95 -4.43
CA ALA A 26 -0.27 -12.31 -4.11
C ALA A 26 -1.30 -13.37 -4.55
N ARG A 27 -2.59 -13.10 -4.36
CA ARG A 27 -3.68 -13.97 -4.84
C ARG A 27 -3.70 -14.06 -6.36
N LEU A 28 -3.58 -12.92 -7.06
CA LEU A 28 -3.51 -12.89 -8.52
C LEU A 28 -2.32 -13.68 -9.06
N ARG A 29 -1.14 -13.58 -8.44
CA ARG A 29 0.04 -14.39 -8.80
C ARG A 29 -0.21 -15.89 -8.68
N THR A 30 -0.93 -16.30 -7.64
CA THR A 30 -1.29 -17.72 -7.46
C THR A 30 -2.23 -18.19 -8.56
N GLY A 31 -3.25 -17.39 -8.89
CA GLY A 31 -4.15 -17.68 -10.01
C GLY A 31 -3.43 -17.75 -11.36
N LEU A 32 -2.50 -16.83 -11.62
CA LEU A 32 -1.68 -16.84 -12.83
C LEU A 32 -0.88 -18.12 -13.00
N ARG A 33 -0.24 -18.63 -11.93
CA ARG A 33 0.49 -19.90 -12.01
C ARG A 33 -0.41 -21.08 -12.40
N GLN A 34 -1.66 -21.07 -11.94
CA GLN A 34 -2.64 -22.10 -12.32
C GLN A 34 -3.03 -21.96 -13.79
N VAL A 35 -3.25 -20.73 -14.26
CA VAL A 35 -3.56 -20.41 -15.66
C VAL A 35 -2.41 -20.81 -16.57
N ASP A 36 -1.16 -20.47 -16.24
CA ASP A 36 0.04 -20.87 -16.98
C ASP A 36 0.14 -22.40 -17.07
N SER A 37 -0.13 -23.10 -15.96
CA SER A 37 -0.17 -24.57 -15.95
C SER A 37 -1.24 -25.11 -16.90
N GLN A 38 -2.43 -24.50 -16.93
CA GLN A 38 -3.52 -24.90 -17.84
C GLN A 38 -3.22 -24.60 -19.31
N ILE A 39 -2.49 -23.51 -19.59
CA ILE A 39 -2.02 -23.19 -20.95
C ILE A 39 -0.99 -24.22 -21.42
N GLN A 40 -0.01 -24.56 -20.57
CA GLN A 40 1.08 -25.49 -20.90
C GLN A 40 0.61 -26.94 -21.07
N HIS A 41 -0.20 -27.44 -20.12
CA HIS A 41 -0.62 -28.84 -20.10
C HIS A 41 -1.96 -29.09 -20.81
N GLY A 42 -2.68 -28.01 -21.15
CA GLY A 42 -4.01 -28.07 -21.72
C GLY A 42 -5.10 -28.30 -20.66
N VAL A 43 -6.32 -27.91 -21.01
CA VAL A 43 -7.52 -28.23 -20.25
C VAL A 43 -8.18 -29.45 -20.88
N TRP A 44 -8.52 -30.45 -20.06
CA TRP A 44 -9.23 -31.63 -20.55
C TRP A 44 -10.66 -31.26 -20.92
N LEU A 45 -10.89 -31.08 -22.21
CA LEU A 45 -12.20 -30.97 -22.82
C LEU A 45 -12.45 -32.32 -23.50
N GLY A 46 -13.56 -32.98 -23.16
CA GLY A 46 -13.85 -34.41 -23.38
C GLY A 46 -13.70 -34.99 -24.79
N GLU A 47 -14.54 -35.96 -25.16
CA GLU A 47 -14.36 -36.71 -26.41
C GLU A 47 -14.47 -35.84 -27.67
N ARG A 48 -13.65 -36.13 -28.69
CA ARG A 48 -13.56 -35.35 -29.93
C ARG A 48 -14.93 -35.20 -30.60
N SER A 49 -15.37 -33.96 -30.80
CA SER A 49 -16.56 -33.68 -31.60
C SER A 49 -16.26 -33.92 -33.10
N PRO A 50 -17.11 -34.68 -33.83
CA PRO A 50 -16.99 -34.87 -35.27
C PRO A 50 -17.07 -33.57 -36.08
N SER A 51 -17.74 -32.53 -35.56
CA SER A 51 -17.94 -31.24 -36.22
C SER A 51 -16.79 -30.23 -35.98
N GLY A 52 -15.77 -30.59 -35.19
CA GLY A 52 -14.65 -29.70 -34.88
C GLY A 52 -14.95 -28.60 -33.85
N GLU A 53 -16.16 -28.55 -33.30
CA GLU A 53 -16.57 -27.62 -32.25
C GLU A 53 -15.67 -27.70 -31.01
N LEU A 54 -15.24 -28.91 -30.64
CA LEU A 54 -14.34 -29.10 -29.51
C LEU A 54 -12.97 -28.45 -29.73
N ASP A 55 -12.45 -28.50 -30.96
CA ASP A 55 -11.17 -27.88 -31.31
C ASP A 55 -11.29 -26.36 -31.41
N ALA A 56 -12.45 -25.85 -31.82
CA ALA A 56 -12.78 -24.42 -31.73
C ALA A 56 -12.86 -23.96 -30.27
N ALA A 57 -13.55 -24.72 -29.40
CA ALA A 57 -13.66 -24.43 -27.97
C ALA A 57 -12.29 -24.47 -27.26
N ARG A 58 -11.43 -25.44 -27.60
CA ARG A 58 -10.04 -25.51 -27.09
C ARG A 58 -9.23 -24.26 -27.45
N ARG A 59 -9.35 -23.79 -28.70
CA ARG A 59 -8.65 -22.57 -29.16
C ARG A 59 -9.18 -21.32 -28.46
N ALA A 60 -10.50 -21.18 -28.37
CA ALA A 60 -11.13 -20.07 -27.68
C ALA A 60 -10.73 -20.02 -26.20
N LEU A 61 -10.73 -21.18 -25.52
CA LEU A 61 -10.30 -21.28 -24.13
C LEU A 61 -8.83 -20.89 -23.93
N ARG A 62 -7.93 -21.35 -24.80
CA ARG A 62 -6.51 -20.95 -24.72
C ARG A 62 -6.32 -19.45 -24.89
N GLU A 63 -7.01 -18.83 -25.84
CA GLU A 63 -6.90 -17.38 -26.05
C GLU A 63 -7.51 -16.60 -24.86
N ALA A 64 -8.64 -17.06 -24.33
CA ALA A 64 -9.23 -16.47 -23.12
C ALA A 64 -8.27 -16.54 -21.92
N LEU A 65 -7.60 -17.68 -21.72
CA LEU A 65 -6.59 -17.85 -20.67
C LEU A 65 -5.38 -16.94 -20.91
N ARG A 66 -4.92 -16.77 -22.16
CA ARG A 66 -3.82 -15.87 -22.52
C ARG A 66 -4.15 -14.40 -22.23
N VAL A 67 -5.34 -13.95 -22.62
CA VAL A 67 -5.83 -12.59 -22.36
C VAL A 67 -5.99 -12.36 -20.86
N HIS A 68 -6.55 -13.33 -20.14
CA HIS A 68 -6.67 -13.27 -18.69
C HIS A 68 -5.29 -13.16 -18.02
N ALA A 69 -4.33 -13.97 -18.45
CA ALA A 69 -2.98 -13.94 -17.91
C ALA A 69 -2.30 -12.58 -18.13
N TYR A 70 -2.42 -12.02 -19.33
CA TYR A 70 -1.91 -10.68 -19.65
C TYR A 70 -2.54 -9.59 -18.75
N ASN A 71 -3.87 -9.60 -18.61
CA ASN A 71 -4.58 -8.61 -17.80
C ASN A 71 -4.22 -8.71 -16.31
N SER A 72 -4.15 -9.93 -15.77
CA SER A 72 -3.74 -10.16 -14.38
C SER A 72 -2.28 -9.74 -14.14
N GLY A 73 -1.39 -9.95 -15.11
CA GLY A 73 -0.01 -9.45 -15.04
C GLY A 73 0.07 -7.94 -14.89
N ASN A 74 -0.71 -7.20 -15.71
CA ASN A 74 -0.78 -5.73 -15.62
C ASN A 74 -1.37 -5.25 -14.29
N GLN A 75 -2.40 -5.94 -13.78
CA GLN A 75 -2.99 -5.62 -12.48
C GLN A 75 -2.01 -5.81 -11.33
N ILE A 76 -1.20 -6.88 -11.36
CA ILE A 76 -0.15 -7.12 -10.36
C ILE A 76 0.90 -6.03 -10.42
N ALA A 77 1.39 -5.68 -11.62
CA ALA A 77 2.40 -4.63 -11.78
C ALA A 77 1.91 -3.29 -11.23
N MET A 78 0.64 -2.95 -11.49
CA MET A 78 0.02 -1.74 -10.95
C MET A 78 -0.12 -1.81 -9.42
N ALA A 79 -0.55 -2.94 -8.87
CA ALA A 79 -0.67 -3.12 -7.42
C ALA A 79 0.69 -2.99 -6.71
N ASP A 80 1.75 -3.56 -7.28
CA ASP A 80 3.12 -3.43 -6.76
C ASP A 80 3.60 -1.98 -6.80
N HIS A 81 3.34 -1.28 -7.92
CA HIS A 81 3.70 0.13 -8.05
C HIS A 81 2.99 1.01 -7.03
N LEU A 82 1.67 0.81 -6.83
CA LEU A 82 0.88 1.55 -5.85
C LEU A 82 1.34 1.24 -4.42
N ALA A 83 1.59 -0.03 -4.08
CA ALA A 83 2.08 -0.42 -2.77
C ALA A 83 3.46 0.21 -2.45
N SER A 84 4.36 0.25 -3.43
CA SER A 84 5.67 0.91 -3.32
C SER A 84 5.53 2.41 -3.11
N THR A 85 4.67 3.08 -3.88
CA THR A 85 4.43 4.52 -3.75
C THR A 85 3.84 4.85 -2.38
N ILE A 86 2.86 4.08 -1.90
CA ILE A 86 2.29 4.25 -0.56
C ILE A 86 3.37 4.10 0.53
N LYS A 87 4.25 3.10 0.39
CA LYS A 87 5.36 2.92 1.33
C LYS A 87 6.28 4.14 1.41
N ILE A 88 6.62 4.74 0.27
CA ILE A 88 7.42 5.97 0.21
C ILE A 88 6.71 7.13 0.90
N VAL A 89 5.41 7.32 0.62
CA VAL A 89 4.60 8.37 1.26
C VAL A 89 4.55 8.19 2.78
N LEU A 90 4.29 6.98 3.26
CA LEU A 90 4.28 6.67 4.69
C LEU A 90 5.64 6.93 5.35
N GLN A 91 6.74 6.62 4.66
CA GLN A 91 8.08 6.91 5.14
C GLN A 91 8.33 8.41 5.26
N HIS A 92 7.89 9.21 4.28
CA HIS A 92 7.97 10.66 4.36
C HIS A 92 7.16 11.22 5.53
N TYR A 93 5.91 10.79 5.72
CA TYR A 93 5.10 11.21 6.87
C TYR A 93 5.78 10.90 8.20
N ARG A 94 6.27 9.67 8.41
CA ARG A 94 6.99 9.30 9.63
C ARG A 94 8.23 10.16 9.86
N SER A 95 8.98 10.46 8.80
CA SER A 95 10.17 11.33 8.91
C SER A 95 9.81 12.77 9.27
N THR A 96 8.74 13.31 8.69
CA THR A 96 8.26 14.65 8.98
C THR A 96 7.69 14.76 10.40
N ASP A 97 6.94 13.76 10.86
CA ASP A 97 6.43 13.72 12.23
C ASP A 97 7.57 13.68 13.25
N GLU A 98 8.61 12.88 12.99
CA GLU A 98 9.78 12.80 13.88
C GLU A 98 10.55 14.11 13.94
N LEU A 99 10.78 14.77 12.79
CA LEU A 99 11.40 16.10 12.76
C LEU A 99 10.56 17.14 13.50
N THR A 100 9.25 17.13 13.27
CA THR A 100 8.31 18.04 13.94
C THR A 100 8.31 17.82 15.45
N ARG A 101 8.33 16.55 15.90
CA ARG A 101 8.43 16.18 17.31
C ARG A 101 9.71 16.72 17.94
N LEU A 102 10.85 16.58 17.27
CA LEU A 102 12.14 17.11 17.74
C LEU A 102 12.14 18.64 17.83
N ASP A 103 11.57 19.32 16.84
CA ASP A 103 11.46 20.79 16.84
C ASP A 103 10.56 21.29 17.97
N VAL A 104 9.42 20.64 18.20
CA VAL A 104 8.52 20.96 19.33
C VAL A 104 9.24 20.76 20.66
N GLN A 105 9.93 19.62 20.86
CA GLN A 105 10.70 19.36 22.08
C GLN A 105 11.79 20.41 22.33
N ARG A 106 12.47 20.86 21.26
CA ARG A 106 13.46 21.93 21.36
C ARG A 106 12.80 23.27 21.73
N MET A 107 11.65 23.59 21.13
CA MET A 107 10.91 24.82 21.48
C MET A 107 10.43 24.78 22.93
N GLU A 108 9.92 23.65 23.41
CA GLU A 108 9.52 23.46 24.81
C GLU A 108 10.70 23.69 25.76
N ALA A 109 11.87 23.11 25.47
CA ALA A 109 13.07 23.31 26.28
C ALA A 109 13.53 24.78 26.31
N LEU A 110 13.51 25.48 25.16
CA LEU A 110 13.85 26.90 25.09
C LEU A 110 12.85 27.78 25.85
N LEU A 111 11.56 27.43 25.81
CA LEU A 111 10.54 28.12 26.59
C LEU A 111 10.73 27.90 28.09
N GLU A 112 11.03 26.68 28.52
CA GLU A 112 11.33 26.38 29.92
C GLU A 112 12.57 27.12 30.43
N GLU A 113 13.63 27.21 29.63
CA GLU A 113 14.85 27.96 29.97
C GLU A 113 14.60 29.48 30.04
N ALA A 114 13.72 30.00 29.18
CA ALA A 114 13.37 31.41 29.16
C ALA A 114 12.40 31.82 30.28
N LEU A 115 11.74 30.87 30.96
CA LEU A 115 10.87 31.17 32.08
C LEU A 115 11.72 31.58 33.31
N PRO A 116 11.41 32.70 33.98
CA PRO A 116 12.12 33.08 35.19
C PRO A 116 12.00 31.97 36.23
N GLN A 117 13.12 31.61 36.85
CA GLN A 117 13.14 30.62 37.93
C GLN A 117 12.10 31.05 38.98
N ARG A 118 11.08 30.20 39.21
CA ARG A 118 10.09 30.46 40.25
C ARG A 118 10.84 30.72 41.55
N PRO A 119 10.66 31.86 42.23
CA PRO A 119 11.29 32.08 43.51
C PRO A 119 10.84 30.94 44.42
N THR A 120 11.78 30.07 44.80
CA THR A 120 11.54 29.04 45.80
C THR A 120 10.98 29.73 47.04
N ALA A 121 9.88 29.21 47.58
CA ALA A 121 9.05 29.81 48.63
C ALA A 121 9.75 30.14 49.97
N LYS A 122 11.09 30.08 50.04
CA LYS A 122 11.90 30.41 51.21
C LYS A 122 12.22 31.90 51.39
N HIS A 123 11.83 32.78 50.46
CA HIS A 123 12.16 34.23 50.54
C HIS A 123 11.04 35.13 51.10
N TRP A 124 9.91 34.58 51.53
CA TRP A 124 8.73 35.39 51.93
C TRP A 124 8.38 35.36 53.43
N VAL A 125 9.28 34.91 54.32
CA VAL A 125 8.95 34.74 55.76
C VAL A 125 9.59 35.77 56.71
N GLU A 126 10.43 36.69 56.24
CA GLU A 126 11.02 37.70 57.14
C GLU A 126 10.99 39.09 56.51
N GLN A 127 9.88 39.82 56.68
CA GLN A 127 9.84 41.27 56.94
C GLN A 127 8.59 41.63 57.73
#